data_AF-A0A3B8NNN6-F1
#
_entry.id   AF-A0A3B8NNN6-F1
#
_cell.length_a   1.000
_cell.length_b   1.000
_cell.length_c   1.000
_cell.angle_alpha   90.00
_cell.angle_beta   90.00
_cell.angle_gamma   90.00
#
_symmetry.space_group_name_H-M   'P 1'
#
loop_
_entity.id
_entity.type
_entity.pdbx_description
1 polymer ?
#
loop_
_entity_poly.entity_id
_entity_poly.type
_entity_poly.pdbx_seq_one_letter_code
_entity_poly.pdbx_strand_id
1 'polypeptide(L)'
;MPPALPKPCLCLVTDPGIAQKDLVERVAQAVAGGVDLVQLRDKEMPGGQLLDLAAQLLKAIDGRAKLLVNERADVAHAAGAHGVQIG
;
A
#
# COMPACT_ATOMS: atom_id res chain seq x y z
N MET A 1 6.14 -1.77 -15.42
CA MET A 1 4.72 -2.11 -15.22
C MET A 1 4.64 -3.15 -14.11
N PRO A 2 3.81 -2.97 -13.07
CA PRO A 2 3.60 -4.01 -12.07
C PRO A 2 3.01 -5.26 -12.73
N PRO A 3 3.27 -6.47 -12.19
CA PRO A 3 2.72 -7.71 -12.72
C PRO A 3 1.18 -7.68 -12.71
N ALA A 4 0.58 -8.45 -13.62
CA ALA A 4 -0.85 -8.74 -13.54
C ALA A 4 -1.13 -9.47 -12.21
N LEU A 5 -2.27 -9.19 -11.58
CA LEU A 5 -2.62 -9.85 -10.32
C LEU A 5 -2.90 -11.34 -10.57
N PRO A 6 -2.28 -12.25 -9.79
CA PRO A 6 -2.52 -13.68 -9.95
C PRO A 6 -3.90 -14.09 -9.46
N LYS A 7 -4.27 -15.33 -9.76
CA LYS A 7 -5.50 -15.98 -9.29
C LYS A 7 -5.13 -17.30 -8.60
N PRO A 8 -5.33 -17.43 -7.27
CA PRO A 8 -5.80 -16.39 -6.33
C PRO A 8 -4.78 -15.25 -6.12
N CYS A 9 -5.25 -14.11 -5.61
CA CYS A 9 -4.43 -12.95 -5.23
C CYS A 9 -4.33 -12.87 -3.71
N LEU A 10 -3.13 -12.74 -3.17
CA LEU A 10 -2.90 -12.48 -1.75
C LEU A 10 -2.83 -10.97 -1.50
N CYS A 11 -3.83 -10.43 -0.82
CA CYS A 11 -3.93 -9.01 -0.50
C CYS A 11 -3.64 -8.75 0.97
N LEU A 12 -2.67 -7.89 1.26
CA LEU A 12 -2.41 -7.34 2.58
C LEU A 12 -3.17 -6.00 2.73
N VAL A 13 -3.95 -5.86 3.78
CA VAL A 13 -4.58 -4.58 4.16
C VAL A 13 -3.92 -4.08 5.43
N THR A 14 -3.43 -2.84 5.43
CA THR A 14 -2.78 -2.26 6.61
C THR A 14 -3.82 -1.92 7.67
N ASP A 15 -3.44 -2.05 8.94
CA ASP A 15 -4.23 -1.59 10.08
C ASP A 15 -3.42 -0.53 10.86
N PRO A 16 -3.92 0.71 10.97
CA PRO A 16 -3.22 1.77 11.68
C PRO A 16 -3.09 1.53 13.18
N GLY A 17 -3.84 0.58 13.76
CA GLY A 17 -3.75 0.18 15.17
C GLY A 17 -2.64 -0.84 15.48
N ILE A 18 -2.03 -1.48 14.47
CA ILE A 18 -1.16 -2.65 14.68
C ILE A 18 0.32 -2.38 14.39
N ALA A 19 0.68 -1.41 13.52
CA ALA A 19 2.04 -1.35 12.99
C ALA A 19 2.56 0.05 12.58
N GLN A 20 2.26 1.14 13.29
CA GLN A 20 2.66 2.49 12.82
C GLN A 20 4.18 2.71 12.68
N LYS A 21 5.00 2.14 13.58
CA LYS A 21 6.44 2.41 13.61
C LYS A 21 7.27 1.58 12.63
N ASP A 22 6.78 0.40 12.24
CA ASP A 22 7.51 -0.57 11.41
C ASP A 22 6.72 -1.01 10.17
N LEU A 23 5.64 -0.30 9.81
CA LEU A 23 4.75 -0.67 8.71
C LEU A 23 5.50 -0.94 7.40
N VAL A 24 6.42 -0.06 7.04
CA VAL A 24 7.17 -0.13 5.78
C VAL A 24 8.01 -1.40 5.72
N GLU A 25 8.68 -1.74 6.81
CA GLU A 25 9.48 -2.96 6.90
C GLU A 25 8.61 -4.22 6.85
N ARG A 26 7.49 -4.24 7.58
CA ARG A 26 6.53 -5.36 7.54
C ARG A 26 5.94 -5.58 6.16
N VAL A 27 5.57 -4.49 5.46
CA VAL A 27 5.09 -4.58 4.08
C VAL A 27 6.19 -5.12 3.17
N ALA A 28 7.44 -4.65 3.31
CA ALA A 28 8.56 -5.16 2.52
C ALA A 28 8.77 -6.67 2.72
N GLN A 29 8.71 -7.14 3.97
CA GLN A 29 8.81 -8.56 4.33
C GLN A 29 7.63 -9.37 3.79
N ALA A 30 6.40 -8.85 3.91
CA ALA A 30 5.20 -9.52 3.40
C ALA A 30 5.23 -9.66 1.87
N VAL A 31 5.68 -8.61 1.17
CA VAL A 31 5.89 -8.64 -0.29
C VAL A 31 7.00 -9.62 -0.66
N ALA A 32 8.09 -9.69 0.11
CA ALA A 32 9.11 -10.73 -0.08
C ALA A 32 8.56 -12.15 0.15
N GLY A 33 7.56 -12.30 1.01
CA GLY A 33 6.84 -13.55 1.28
C GLY A 33 5.74 -13.91 0.26
N GLY A 34 5.50 -13.08 -0.76
CA GLY A 34 4.54 -13.37 -1.83
C GLY A 34 3.20 -12.63 -1.76
N VAL A 35 3.11 -11.51 -1.04
CA VAL A 35 1.95 -10.59 -1.17
C VAL A 35 1.94 -9.96 -2.56
N ASP A 36 0.78 -10.03 -3.24
CA ASP A 36 0.59 -9.51 -4.60
C ASP A 36 0.06 -8.07 -4.62
N LEU A 37 -0.70 -7.71 -3.59
CA LEU A 37 -1.43 -6.44 -3.47
C LEU A 37 -1.39 -5.93 -2.04
N VAL A 38 -1.07 -4.65 -1.88
CA VAL A 38 -1.09 -3.94 -0.60
C VAL A 38 -2.16 -2.85 -0.67
N GLN A 39 -3.01 -2.78 0.35
CA GLN A 39 -3.97 -1.71 0.55
C GLN A 39 -3.54 -0.87 1.76
N LEU A 40 -3.12 0.36 1.51
CA LEU A 40 -2.84 1.35 2.55
C LEU A 40 -4.17 1.94 3.02
N ARG A 41 -4.56 1.55 4.24
CA ARG A 41 -5.78 1.99 4.91
C ARG A 41 -5.45 2.72 6.19
N ASP A 42 -5.68 4.01 6.20
CA ASP A 42 -5.75 4.84 7.41
C ASP A 42 -6.69 6.03 7.13
N LYS A 43 -7.82 6.10 7.84
CA LYS A 43 -8.85 7.13 7.64
C LYS A 43 -8.56 8.42 8.41
N GLU A 44 -7.78 8.32 9.48
CA GLU A 44 -7.53 9.43 10.41
C GLU A 44 -6.20 10.14 10.06
N MET A 45 -5.30 9.46 9.33
CA MET A 45 -4.02 10.02 8.95
C MET A 45 -4.17 11.28 8.06
N PRO A 46 -3.51 12.40 8.40
CA PRO A 46 -3.48 13.59 7.56
C PRO A 46 -2.95 13.29 6.15
N GLY A 47 -3.53 13.94 5.13
CA GLY A 47 -3.21 13.66 3.73
C GLY A 47 -1.72 13.72 3.36
N GLY A 48 -0.97 14.69 3.90
CA GLY A 48 0.47 14.79 3.67
C GLY A 48 1.25 13.60 4.25
N GLN A 49 0.91 13.17 5.47
CA GLN A 49 1.53 11.99 6.08
C GLN A 49 1.17 10.70 5.34
N LEU A 50 -0.09 10.59 4.88
CA LEU A 50 -0.54 9.44 4.09
C LEU A 50 0.18 9.37 2.74
N LEU A 51 0.43 10.52 2.10
CA LEU A 51 1.21 10.63 0.87
C LEU A 51 2.67 10.19 1.10
N ASP A 52 3.32 10.71 2.14
CA ASP A 52 4.70 10.34 2.46
C ASP A 52 4.83 8.84 2.75
N LEU A 53 3.86 8.27 3.46
CA LEU A 53 3.82 6.84 3.75
C LEU A 53 3.57 6.01 2.48
N ALA A 54 2.63 6.41 1.62
CA ALA A 54 2.39 5.75 0.34
C ALA A 54 3.65 5.73 -0.54
N ALA A 55 4.40 6.84 -0.58
CA ALA A 55 5.66 6.93 -1.32
C ALA A 55 6.75 6.01 -0.74
N GLN A 56 6.84 5.89 0.59
CA GLN A 56 7.76 4.95 1.25
C GLN A 56 7.39 3.50 0.94
N LEU A 57 6.10 3.16 0.97
CA LEU A 57 5.62 1.82 0.63
C LEU A 57 5.89 1.46 -0.82
N LEU A 58 5.70 2.39 -1.78
CA LEU A 58 6.05 2.14 -3.18
C LEU A 58 7.52 1.78 -3.35
N LYS A 59 8.42 2.50 -2.66
CA LYS A 59 9.87 2.20 -2.67
C LYS A 59 10.15 0.82 -2.05
N ALA A 60 9.51 0.48 -0.94
CA ALA A 60 9.70 -0.82 -0.27
C ALA A 60 9.15 -2.00 -1.07
N ILE A 61 8.02 -1.80 -1.76
CA ILE A 61 7.39 -2.77 -2.65
C ILE A 61 8.29 -3.06 -3.86
N ASP A 62 8.98 -2.03 -4.37
CA ASP A 62 9.94 -2.14 -5.47
C ASP A 62 9.35 -2.86 -6.71
N GLY A 63 8.10 -2.52 -7.03
CA GLY A 63 7.37 -3.10 -8.18
C GLY A 63 6.97 -4.57 -8.06
N ARG A 64 7.26 -5.25 -6.94
CA ARG A 64 6.95 -6.68 -6.73
C ARG A 64 5.46 -6.94 -6.43
N ALA A 65 4.77 -5.94 -5.90
CA ALA A 65 3.34 -5.95 -5.61
C ALA A 65 2.67 -4.66 -6.13
N LYS A 66 1.34 -4.65 -6.17
CA LYS A 66 0.58 -3.42 -6.38
C LYS A 66 0.29 -2.73 -5.04
N LEU A 67 0.10 -1.42 -5.09
CA LEU A 67 -0.30 -0.59 -3.95
C LEU A 67 -1.58 0.15 -4.30
N LEU A 68 -2.61 0.02 -3.47
CA LEU A 68 -3.80 0.85 -3.49
C LEU A 68 -3.84 1.70 -2.22
N VAL A 69 -4.41 2.90 -2.32
CA VAL A 69 -4.74 3.72 -1.14
C VAL A 69 -6.26 3.72 -0.98
N ASN A 70 -6.74 3.46 0.24
CA ASN A 70 -8.18 3.35 0.48
C ASN A 70 -8.82 4.74 0.56
N GLU A 71 -9.91 4.94 -0.18
CA GLU A 71 -10.77 6.14 -0.22
C GLU A 71 -10.10 7.48 -0.60
N ARG A 72 -8.77 7.58 -0.56
CA ARG A 72 -7.97 8.77 -0.80
C ARG A 72 -7.40 8.80 -2.22
N ALA A 73 -8.29 9.07 -3.18
CA ALA A 73 -7.92 9.15 -4.60
C ALA A 73 -6.91 10.25 -4.91
N ASP A 74 -7.00 11.37 -4.20
CA ASP A 74 -6.03 12.48 -4.23
C ASP A 74 -4.62 12.01 -3.87
N VAL A 75 -4.50 11.25 -2.77
CA VAL A 75 -3.23 10.72 -2.29
C VAL A 75 -2.70 9.61 -3.20
N ALA A 76 -3.55 8.70 -3.65
CA ALA A 76 -3.16 7.65 -4.59
C ALA A 76 -2.56 8.24 -5.88
N HIS A 77 -3.21 9.25 -6.43
CA HIS A 77 -2.74 9.95 -7.63
C HIS A 77 -1.42 10.66 -7.38
N ALA A 78 -1.33 11.45 -6.30
CA ALA A 78 -0.12 12.20 -5.96
C ALA A 78 1.10 11.29 -5.67
N ALA A 79 0.87 10.13 -5.05
CA ALA A 79 1.93 9.17 -4.72
C ALA A 79 2.39 8.35 -5.95
N GLY A 80 1.59 8.27 -7.02
CA GLY A 80 1.81 7.31 -8.10
C GLY A 80 1.43 5.88 -7.71
N ALA A 81 0.43 5.71 -6.83
CA ALA A 81 -0.09 4.40 -6.48
C ALA A 81 -0.82 3.76 -7.68
N HIS A 82 -1.02 2.44 -7.61
CA HIS A 82 -1.57 1.65 -8.71
C HIS A 82 -3.10 1.72 -8.80
N GLY A 83 -3.75 2.36 -7.84
CA GLY A 83 -5.19 2.57 -7.83
C GLY A 83 -5.72 2.98 -6.46
N VAL A 84 -7.04 2.98 -6.36
CA VAL A 84 -7.80 3.35 -5.17
C VAL A 84 -8.75 2.21 -4.85
N GLN A 85 -8.82 1.80 -3.60
CA GLN A 85 -9.92 0.96 -3.13
C GLN A 85 -11.06 1.86 -2.66
N ILE A 86 -12.27 1.61 -3.17
CA ILE A 86 -13.50 2.30 -2.79
C ILE A 86 -14.43 1.24 -2.18
N GLY A 87 -15.15 1.61 -1.11
CA GLY A 87 -16.07 0.73 -0.39
C GLY A 87 -15.80 0.66 1.11
#